data_AF-A0AAV5LH87-F1
#
_entry.id   AF-A0AAV5LH87-F1
#
_cell.length_a   1.000
_cell.length_b   1.000
_cell.length_c   1.000
_cell.angle_alpha   90.00
_cell.angle_beta   90.00
_cell.angle_gamma   90.00
#
_symmetry.space_group_name_H-M   'P 1'
#
loop_
_entity.id
_entity.type
_entity.pdbx_description
1 polymer ?
#
loop_
_entity_poly.entity_id
_entity_poly.type
_entity_poly.pdbx_seq_one_letter_code
_entity_poly.pdbx_strand_id
1 'polypeptide(L)'
;MNLLQVGLANVLERIVDTLRDNTEVSYLFLKPASKKEPPDYLDIIAHPMDLSTIRDKVRRMEYKDRNNFRHDVWQIAFNAHKYNDGRNPGIPP
;
A
#
# COMPACT_ATOMS: atom_id res chain seq x y z
N MET A 1 17.93 19.64 -1.35
CA MET A 1 17.41 18.33 -1.80
C MET A 1 18.57 17.58 -2.46
N ASN A 2 18.83 16.32 -2.10
CA ASN A 2 19.99 15.59 -2.63
C ASN A 2 19.61 14.77 -3.88
N LEU A 3 20.55 14.60 -4.83
CA LEU A 3 20.29 13.90 -6.10
C LEU A 3 19.93 12.41 -5.91
N LEU A 4 20.48 11.76 -4.88
CA LEU A 4 20.21 10.36 -4.57
C LEU A 4 18.77 10.15 -4.09
N GLN A 5 18.21 11.09 -3.32
CA GLN A 5 16.86 11.07 -2.79
C GLN A 5 15.83 11.30 -3.90
N VAL A 6 16.12 12.22 -4.82
CA VAL A 6 15.31 12.42 -6.03
C VAL A 6 15.36 11.17 -6.93
N GLY A 7 16.56 10.61 -7.12
CA GLY A 7 16.74 9.37 -7.89
C GLY A 7 15.95 8.20 -7.30
N LEU A 8 16.02 8.01 -5.98
CA LEU A 8 15.24 6.99 -5.27
C LEU A 8 13.73 7.24 -5.45
N ALA A 9 13.25 8.46 -5.19
CA ALA A 9 11.84 8.79 -5.31
C ALA A 9 11.29 8.51 -6.73
N ASN A 10 12.03 8.86 -7.78
CA ASN A 10 11.65 8.59 -9.16
C ASN A 10 11.54 7.08 -9.46
N VAL A 11 12.46 6.26 -8.92
CA VAL A 11 12.40 4.80 -9.08
C VAL A 11 11.19 4.24 -8.34
N LEU A 12 10.95 4.68 -7.10
CA LEU A 12 9.81 4.22 -6.31
C LEU A 12 8.48 4.66 -6.93
N GLU A 13 8.40 5.86 -7.53
CA GLU A 13 7.18 6.37 -8.18
C GLU A 13 6.81 5.49 -9.39
N ARG A 14 7.80 5.08 -10.19
CA ARG A 14 7.58 4.14 -11.31
C ARG A 14 7.07 2.78 -10.83
N ILE A 15 7.60 2.27 -9.71
CA ILE A 15 7.17 1.00 -9.15
C ILE A 15 5.72 1.10 -8.66
N VAL A 16 5.38 2.11 -7.85
CA VAL A 16 4.00 2.24 -7.35
C VAL A 16 3.01 2.52 -8.47
N ASP A 17 3.37 3.30 -9.51
CA ASP A 17 2.49 3.51 -10.65
C ASP A 17 2.30 2.21 -11.47
N THR A 18 3.35 1.39 -11.63
CA THR A 18 3.21 0.05 -12.24
C THR A 18 2.24 -0.85 -11.44
N LEU A 19 2.30 -0.82 -10.11
CA LEU A 19 1.37 -1.58 -9.26
C LEU A 19 -0.06 -1.05 -9.39
N ARG A 20 -0.24 0.27 -9.47
CA ARG A 20 -1.56 0.91 -9.62
C ARG A 20 -2.18 0.62 -10.99
N ASP A 21 -1.38 0.54 -12.04
CA ASP A 21 -1.86 0.29 -13.41
C ASP A 21 -2.26 -1.17 -13.63
N ASN A 22 -1.74 -2.11 -12.83
CA ASN A 22 -2.17 -3.52 -12.83
C ASN A 22 -3.50 -3.71 -12.06
N THR A 23 -4.57 -3.10 -12.57
CA THR A 23 -5.88 -3.01 -11.90
C THR A 23 -6.55 -4.35 -11.66
N GLU A 24 -6.25 -5.39 -12.46
CA GLU A 24 -6.74 -6.76 -12.24
C GLU A 24 -6.37 -7.28 -10.85
N VAL A 25 -5.23 -6.83 -10.30
CA VAL A 25 -4.74 -7.22 -8.98
C VAL A 25 -4.95 -6.10 -7.95
N SER A 26 -4.84 -4.84 -8.36
CA SER A 26 -4.70 -3.71 -7.42
C SER A 26 -5.98 -2.96 -7.10
N TYR A 27 -7.12 -3.23 -7.75
CA TYR A 27 -8.31 -2.38 -7.67
C TYR A 27 -8.79 -2.08 -6.24
N LEU A 28 -8.73 -3.06 -5.33
CA LEU A 28 -9.12 -2.90 -3.92
C LEU A 28 -8.15 -2.03 -3.10
N PHE A 29 -6.94 -1.82 -3.60
CA PHE A 29 -5.85 -1.19 -2.87
C PHE A 29 -5.46 0.17 -3.46
N LEU A 30 -6.20 0.69 -4.43
CA LEU A 30 -5.91 1.97 -5.09
C LEU A 30 -6.13 3.19 -4.19
N LYS A 31 -6.97 3.07 -3.16
CA LYS A 31 -7.38 4.14 -2.24
C LYS A 31 -7.47 3.61 -0.80
N PRO A 32 -7.43 4.48 0.22
CA PRO A 32 -7.60 4.04 1.60
C PRO A 32 -8.95 3.37 1.80
N ALA A 33 -8.98 2.29 2.58
CA ALA A 33 -10.23 1.71 3.06
C ALA A 33 -10.99 2.78 3.86
N SER A 34 -12.27 2.96 3.55
CA SER A 34 -13.10 3.95 4.22
C SER A 34 -13.89 3.29 5.33
N LYS A 35 -14.23 4.03 6.40
CA LYS A 35 -15.17 3.54 7.43
C LYS A 35 -16.57 3.22 6.89
N LYS A 36 -16.89 3.56 5.64
CA LYS A 36 -18.15 3.15 5.02
C LYS A 36 -18.09 1.70 4.56
N GLU A 37 -16.92 1.27 4.08
CA GLU A 37 -16.72 -0.04 3.45
C GLU A 37 -15.25 -0.46 3.61
N PRO A 38 -14.93 -1.48 4.42
CA PRO A 38 -15.78 -2.14 5.42
C PRO A 38 -15.89 -1.34 6.74
N PRO A 39 -17.06 -1.32 7.41
CA PRO A 39 -17.27 -0.49 8.60
C PRO A 39 -16.40 -0.85 9.81
N ASP A 40 -16.00 -2.11 9.94
CA ASP A 40 -15.16 -2.63 11.03
C ASP A 40 -13.67 -2.73 10.65
N TYR A 41 -13.28 -2.31 9.44
CA TYR A 41 -11.91 -2.48 8.96
C TYR A 41 -10.89 -1.78 9.85
N LEU A 42 -11.20 -0.55 10.28
CA LEU A 42 -10.32 0.24 11.15
C LEU A 42 -10.36 -0.22 12.62
N ASP A 43 -11.29 -1.10 13.00
CA ASP A 43 -11.31 -1.73 14.33
C ASP A 43 -10.37 -2.95 14.38
N ILE A 44 -10.10 -3.56 13.22
CA ILE A 44 -9.30 -4.79 13.10
C ILE A 44 -7.86 -4.48 12.65
N ILE A 45 -7.72 -3.51 11.75
CA ILE A 45 -6.46 -3.14 11.10
C ILE A 45 -5.89 -1.88 11.74
N ALA A 46 -4.84 -2.07 12.55
CA ALA A 46 -4.17 -1.00 13.28
C ALA A 46 -3.37 -0.04 12.38
N HIS A 47 -2.82 -0.54 11.28
CA HIS A 47 -1.98 0.23 10.35
C HIS A 47 -2.47 0.09 8.91
N PRO A 48 -3.56 0.80 8.53
CA PRO A 48 -4.04 0.80 7.16
C PRO A 48 -2.96 1.28 6.19
N MET A 49 -2.93 0.69 4.99
CA MET A 49 -2.03 1.09 3.91
C MET A 49 -2.71 0.82 2.57
N ASP A 50 -2.39 1.65 1.58
CA ASP A 50 -2.91 1.57 0.21
C ASP A 50 -1.94 2.24 -0.77
N LEU A 51 -2.13 2.00 -2.06
CA LEU A 51 -1.21 2.46 -3.11
C LEU A 51 -1.24 3.99 -3.31
N SER A 52 -2.34 4.68 -2.99
CA SER A 52 -2.35 6.15 -3.04
C SER A 52 -1.55 6.75 -1.89
N THR A 53 -1.67 6.19 -0.69
CA THR A 53 -0.85 6.58 0.46
C THR A 53 0.63 6.34 0.19
N ILE A 54 1.02 5.17 -0.34
CA ILE A 54 2.41 4.90 -0.73
C ILE A 54 2.91 5.91 -1.76
N ARG A 55 2.12 6.20 -2.79
CA ARG A 55 2.48 7.16 -3.84
C ARG A 55 2.68 8.57 -3.27
N ASP A 56 1.83 9.00 -2.35
CA ASP A 56 1.98 10.29 -1.68
C ASP A 56 3.24 10.34 -0.82
N LYS A 57 3.58 9.26 -0.10
CA LYS A 57 4.84 9.14 0.66
C LYS A 57 6.07 9.19 -0.25
N VAL A 58 6.01 8.57 -1.44
CA VAL A 58 7.06 8.68 -2.46
C VAL A 58 7.25 10.13 -2.90
N ARG A 59 6.16 10.83 -3.23
CA ARG A 59 6.19 12.23 -3.71
C ARG A 59 6.66 13.21 -2.65
N ARG A 60 6.37 12.93 -1.39
CA ARG A 60 6.91 13.66 -0.23
C ARG A 60 8.33 13.23 0.15
N MET A 61 8.93 12.30 -0.59
CA MET A 61 10.28 11.75 -0.38
C MET A 61 10.50 11.21 1.04
N GLU A 62 9.48 10.60 1.63
CA GLU A 62 9.52 10.09 3.02
C GLU A 62 10.35 8.80 3.15
N TYR A 63 10.51 8.05 2.06
CA TYR A 63 11.28 6.81 2.05
C TYR A 63 12.78 7.11 1.99
N LYS A 64 13.49 6.79 3.07
CA LYS A 64 14.97 6.91 3.15
C LYS A 64 15.67 5.81 2.38
N ASP A 65 15.04 4.64 2.28
CA ASP A 65 15.53 3.48 1.56
C ASP A 65 14.39 2.62 0.98
N ARG A 66 14.78 1.60 0.20
CA ARG A 66 13.85 0.65 -0.42
C ARG A 66 13.13 -0.25 0.58
N ASN A 67 13.68 -0.46 1.78
CA ASN A 67 13.09 -1.35 2.78
C ASN A 67 11.86 -0.69 3.40
N ASN A 68 11.89 0.63 3.64
CA ASN A 68 10.72 1.37 4.09
C ASN A 68 9.56 1.29 3.08
N PHE A 69 9.85 1.47 1.79
CA PHE A 69 8.85 1.30 0.73
C PHE A 69 8.30 -0.13 0.67
N ARG A 70 9.19 -1.13 0.69
CA ARG A 70 8.81 -2.55 0.67
C ARG A 70 7.93 -2.92 1.87
N HIS A 71 8.21 -2.35 3.04
CA HIS A 71 7.40 -2.59 4.24
C HIS A 71 5.95 -2.11 4.06
N ASP A 72 5.74 -0.91 3.51
CA ASP A 72 4.38 -0.42 3.25
C ASP A 72 3.66 -1.26 2.18
N VAL A 73 4.36 -1.71 1.14
CA VAL A 73 3.79 -2.65 0.15
C VAL A 73 3.38 -3.97 0.82
N TRP A 74 4.23 -4.52 1.70
CA TRP A 74 3.91 -5.72 2.48
C TRP A 74 2.71 -5.49 3.43
N GLN A 75 2.60 -4.29 4.01
CA GLN A 75 1.50 -3.94 4.92
C GLN A 75 0.12 -4.06 4.23
N ILE A 76 0.04 -3.74 2.93
CA ILE A 76 -1.20 -3.94 2.15
C ILE A 76 -1.61 -5.41 2.14
N ALA A 77 -0.69 -6.31 1.79
CA ALA A 77 -0.95 -7.75 1.75
C ALA A 77 -1.27 -8.29 3.16
N PHE A 78 -0.46 -7.93 4.16
CA PHE A 78 -0.68 -8.34 5.54
C PHE A 78 -2.07 -7.93 6.05
N ASN A 79 -2.49 -6.69 5.77
CA ASN A 79 -3.82 -6.21 6.16
C ASN A 79 -4.93 -6.96 5.43
N ALA A 80 -4.74 -7.26 4.13
CA ALA A 80 -5.70 -8.04 3.36
C ALA A 80 -5.86 -9.44 3.96
N HIS A 81 -4.76 -10.16 4.24
CA HIS A 81 -4.85 -11.50 4.85
C HIS A 81 -5.45 -11.44 6.25
N LYS A 82 -4.98 -10.53 7.12
CA LYS A 82 -5.51 -10.38 8.48
C LYS A 82 -7.01 -10.06 8.49
N TYR A 83 -7.46 -9.17 7.61
CA TYR A 83 -8.88 -8.80 7.55
C TYR A 83 -9.74 -9.92 6.97
N ASN A 84 -9.22 -10.67 6.00
CA ASN A 84 -9.97 -11.71 5.30
C ASN A 84 -9.90 -13.10 5.95
N ASP A 85 -8.98 -13.33 6.88
CA ASP A 85 -8.86 -14.60 7.60
C ASP A 85 -10.18 -14.99 8.27
N GLY A 86 -10.67 -16.19 7.96
CA GLY A 86 -11.99 -16.68 8.38
C GLY A 86 -13.22 -15.98 7.78
N ARG A 87 -13.06 -14.86 7.05
CA ARG A 87 -14.16 -14.12 6.38
C ARG A 87 -14.31 -14.48 4.91
N ASN A 88 -13.18 -14.69 4.23
CA ASN A 88 -13.11 -15.01 2.82
C ASN A 88 -12.12 -16.16 2.60
N PRO A 89 -12.54 -17.42 2.81
CA PRO A 89 -11.65 -18.59 2.77
C PRO A 89 -11.03 -18.88 1.40
N GLY A 90 -11.50 -18.22 0.33
CA GLY A 90 -10.91 -18.30 -1.01
C GLY A 90 -9.74 -17.34 -1.25
N ILE A 91 -9.42 -16.46 -0.28
CA ILE A 91 -8.26 -15.58 -0.36
C ILE A 91 -7.12 -16.26 0.40
N PRO A 92 -6.13 -16.85 -0.30
CA PRO A 92 -5.00 -17.49 0.37
C PRO A 92 -4.24 -16.46 1.23
N PRO A 93 -3.58 -16.92 2.32
CA PRO A 93 -2.74 -16.08 3.19
C PRO A 93 -1.45 -15.59 2.51
#